data_AF-A0A9P7RL87-F1
#
_entry.id   AF-A0A9P7RL87-F1
#
_cell.length_a   1.000
_cell.length_b   1.000
_cell.length_c   1.000
_cell.angle_alpha   90.00
_cell.angle_beta   90.00
_cell.angle_gamma   90.00
#
_symmetry.space_group_name_H-M   'P 1'
#
loop_
_entity.id
_entity.type
_entity.pdbx_description
1 polymer ?
#
loop_
_entity_poly.entity_id
_entity_poly.type
_entity_poly.pdbx_seq_one_letter_code
_entity_poly.pdbx_strand_id
1 'polypeptide(L)'
;MSDYLHFVDAITYFTTLMCVLRADCIVFPISPRNSAAAVAHLLGKVGVDHVLVGREAAMQDLIVESLAKLKETSPSQPSPTYSPTFIFDEIFLPSFEEALVLKPDELPLTTQSNDPVLYLHSSGTFWHYPQAIVRSCHLVFIY
;
A
#
# COMPACT_ATOMS: atom_id res chain seq x y z
N MET A 1 4.05 -23.90 -13.15
CA MET A 1 4.70 -23.54 -11.87
C MET A 1 4.78 -22.03 -11.70
N SER A 2 5.16 -21.26 -12.73
CA SER A 2 5.15 -19.78 -12.69
C SER A 2 3.77 -19.16 -12.38
N ASP A 3 2.70 -19.68 -13.00
CA ASP A 3 1.35 -19.09 -12.84
C ASP A 3 0.80 -19.23 -11.41
N TYR A 4 1.20 -20.29 -10.70
CA TYR A 4 0.79 -20.53 -9.32
C TYR A 4 1.44 -19.51 -8.37
N LEU A 5 2.70 -19.14 -8.62
CA LEU A 5 3.41 -18.14 -7.83
C LEU A 5 2.73 -16.77 -7.96
N HIS A 6 2.39 -16.36 -9.19
CA HIS A 6 1.67 -15.11 -9.43
C HIS A 6 0.28 -15.06 -8.78
N PHE A 7 -0.42 -16.20 -8.70
CA PHE A 7 -1.72 -16.28 -8.05
C PHE A 7 -1.61 -16.16 -6.51
N VAL A 8 -0.62 -16.82 -5.92
CA VAL A 8 -0.31 -16.72 -4.48
C VAL A 8 0.07 -15.29 -4.11
N ASP A 9 0.87 -14.62 -4.95
CA ASP A 9 1.23 -13.22 -4.76
C ASP A 9 -0.01 -12.32 -4.83
N ALA A 10 -0.94 -12.58 -5.75
CA ALA A 10 -2.18 -11.81 -5.88
C ALA A 10 -3.10 -11.97 -4.65
N ILE A 11 -3.26 -13.19 -4.13
CA ILE A 11 -4.06 -13.43 -2.90
C ILE A 11 -3.41 -12.73 -1.71
N THR A 12 -2.10 -12.88 -1.54
CA THR A 12 -1.35 -12.27 -0.43
C THR A 12 -1.43 -10.75 -0.49
N TYR A 13 -1.26 -10.18 -1.68
CA TYR A 13 -1.39 -8.75 -1.93
C TYR A 13 -2.78 -8.23 -1.60
N PHE A 14 -3.83 -8.88 -2.13
CA PHE A 14 -5.21 -8.46 -1.90
C PHE A 14 -5.60 -8.60 -0.42
N THR A 15 -5.18 -9.67 0.23
CA THR A 15 -5.45 -9.89 1.66
C THR A 15 -4.75 -8.85 2.51
N THR A 16 -3.49 -8.52 2.22
CA THR A 16 -2.76 -7.43 2.88
C THR A 16 -3.51 -6.10 2.75
N LEU A 17 -4.01 -5.78 1.54
CA LEU A 17 -4.80 -4.58 1.31
C LEU A 17 -6.06 -4.54 2.19
N MET A 18 -6.78 -5.66 2.28
CA MET A 18 -7.99 -5.77 3.12
C MET A 18 -7.64 -5.68 4.61
N CYS A 19 -6.51 -6.24 5.06
CA CYS A 19 -6.06 -6.15 6.45
C CYS A 19 -5.76 -4.70 6.84
N VAL A 20 -5.09 -3.93 5.98
CA VAL A 20 -4.81 -2.50 6.24
C VAL A 20 -6.11 -1.71 6.33
N LEU A 21 -7.06 -1.94 5.41
CA LEU A 21 -8.39 -1.35 5.49
C LEU A 21 -9.14 -1.71 6.78
N ARG A 22 -9.07 -2.99 7.21
CA ARG A 22 -9.72 -3.48 8.44
C ARG A 22 -9.09 -2.93 9.72
N ALA A 23 -7.83 -2.52 9.64
CA ALA A 23 -7.09 -1.82 10.69
C ALA A 23 -7.38 -0.31 10.71
N ASP A 24 -8.42 0.16 10.01
CA ASP A 24 -8.85 1.57 9.96
C ASP A 24 -7.81 2.51 9.32
N CYS A 25 -6.91 1.95 8.49
CA CYS A 25 -5.90 2.69 7.75
C CYS A 25 -6.36 2.95 6.31
N ILE A 26 -5.92 4.08 5.75
CA ILE A 26 -6.17 4.43 4.35
C ILE A 26 -5.11 3.76 3.48
N VAL A 27 -5.54 3.04 2.44
CA VAL A 27 -4.62 2.35 1.51
C VAL A 27 -4.29 3.20 0.30
N PHE A 28 -3.03 3.13 -0.17
CA PHE A 28 -2.61 3.77 -1.41
C PHE A 28 -1.76 2.81 -2.28
N PRO A 29 -2.40 1.96 -3.10
CA PRO A 29 -1.71 1.09 -4.04
C PRO A 29 -0.89 1.87 -5.08
N ILE A 30 0.44 1.76 -5.02
CA ILE A 30 1.35 2.35 -6.02
C ILE A 30 1.92 1.24 -6.90
N SER A 31 1.84 1.41 -8.21
CA SER A 31 2.39 0.44 -9.16
C SER A 31 3.92 0.48 -9.13
N PRO A 32 4.62 -0.67 -9.06
CA PRO A 32 6.08 -0.73 -9.12
C PRO A 32 6.64 -0.34 -10.50
N ARG A 33 5.77 -0.16 -11.51
CA ARG A 33 6.16 0.34 -12.84
C ARG A 33 6.39 1.86 -12.88
N ASN A 34 6.10 2.57 -11.80
CA ASN A 34 6.37 4.00 -11.71
C ASN A 34 7.86 4.25 -11.50
N SER A 35 8.38 5.39 -11.99
CA SER A 35 9.73 5.83 -11.67
C SER A 35 9.84 6.30 -10.22
N ALA A 36 11.05 6.27 -9.66
CA ALA A 36 11.28 6.75 -8.30
C ALA A 36 10.85 8.21 -8.08
N ALA A 37 11.02 9.06 -9.09
CA ALA A 37 10.54 10.44 -9.04
C ALA A 37 9.01 10.55 -8.97
N ALA A 38 8.30 9.69 -9.72
CA ALA A 38 6.85 9.64 -9.69
C ALA A 38 6.34 9.13 -8.33
N VAL A 39 6.97 8.09 -7.78
CA VAL A 39 6.64 7.58 -6.44
C VAL A 39 6.91 8.63 -5.37
N ALA A 40 8.06 9.30 -5.39
CA ALA A 40 8.38 10.40 -4.48
C ALA A 40 7.32 11.51 -4.52
N HIS A 41 6.92 11.93 -5.73
CA HIS A 41 5.85 12.92 -5.91
C HIS A 41 4.52 12.46 -5.31
N LEU A 42 4.13 11.21 -5.53
CA LEU A 42 2.90 10.63 -4.98
C LEU A 42 2.93 10.56 -3.45
N LEU A 43 4.03 10.08 -2.86
CA LEU A 43 4.21 9.96 -1.42
C LEU A 43 4.12 11.34 -0.74
N GLY A 44 4.81 12.34 -1.29
CA GLY A 44 4.79 13.70 -0.79
C GLY A 44 3.40 14.33 -0.87
N LYS A 45 2.72 14.15 -2.00
CA LYS A 45 1.38 14.71 -2.25
C LYS A 45 0.30 14.13 -1.34
N VAL A 46 0.36 12.83 -1.04
CA VAL A 46 -0.62 12.15 -0.19
C VAL A 46 -0.27 12.29 1.30
N GLY A 47 1.01 12.43 1.65
CA GLY A 47 1.44 12.46 3.04
C GLY A 47 1.44 11.07 3.67
N VAL A 48 2.08 10.11 3.00
CA VAL A 48 2.13 8.72 3.48
C VAL A 48 3.07 8.57 4.68
N ASP A 49 2.59 7.93 5.76
CA ASP A 49 3.39 7.67 6.97
C ASP A 49 4.24 6.40 6.89
N HIS A 50 3.70 5.35 6.26
CA HIS A 50 4.35 4.04 6.16
C HIS A 50 4.12 3.38 4.80
N VAL A 51 5.14 2.71 4.27
CA VAL A 51 5.09 1.98 3.00
C VAL A 51 5.42 0.51 3.20
N LEU A 52 4.51 -0.38 2.76
CA LEU A 52 4.80 -1.81 2.62
C LEU A 52 5.39 -2.08 1.24
N VAL A 53 6.56 -2.73 1.19
CA VAL A 53 7.37 -2.86 -0.03
C VAL A 53 7.64 -4.34 -0.31
N GLY A 54 7.47 -4.77 -1.56
CA GLY A 54 7.83 -6.13 -1.98
C GLY A 54 9.30 -6.46 -1.67
N ARG A 55 9.60 -7.73 -1.38
CA ARG A 55 10.92 -8.18 -0.90
C ARG A 55 11.98 -8.22 -1.99
N GLU A 56 11.57 -8.10 -3.24
CA GLU A 56 12.41 -8.13 -4.43
C GLU A 56 13.30 -6.89 -4.50
N ALA A 57 14.57 -7.07 -4.87
CA ALA A 57 15.57 -6.01 -4.92
C ALA A 57 15.10 -4.79 -5.72
N ALA A 58 14.44 -5.00 -6.87
CA ALA A 58 13.91 -3.91 -7.69
C ALA A 58 12.90 -3.01 -6.94
N MET A 59 12.08 -3.57 -6.05
CA MET A 59 11.13 -2.79 -5.25
C MET A 59 11.81 -2.10 -4.07
N GLN A 60 12.80 -2.75 -3.46
CA GLN A 60 13.62 -2.16 -2.40
C GLN A 60 14.45 -0.97 -2.92
N ASP A 61 15.05 -1.11 -4.11
CA ASP A 61 15.78 -0.03 -4.77
C ASP A 61 14.85 1.13 -5.12
N LEU A 62 13.67 0.82 -5.66
CA LEU A 62 12.66 1.82 -6.00
C LEU A 62 12.25 2.66 -4.79
N ILE A 63 11.95 2.05 -3.63
CA ILE A 63 11.55 2.83 -2.44
C ILE A 63 12.71 3.66 -1.89
N VAL A 64 13.93 3.13 -1.87
CA VAL A 64 15.12 3.85 -1.39
C VAL A 64 15.37 5.09 -2.25
N GLU A 65 15.35 4.93 -3.58
CA GLU A 65 15.53 6.05 -4.51
C GLU A 65 14.38 7.08 -4.39
N SER A 66 13.14 6.61 -4.21
CA SER A 66 11.97 7.47 -4.04
C SER A 66 12.05 8.31 -2.77
N LEU A 67 12.46 7.71 -1.65
CA LEU A 67 12.61 8.42 -0.37
C LEU A 67 13.76 9.43 -0.41
N ALA A 68 14.86 9.14 -1.12
CA ALA A 68 15.92 10.10 -1.35
C ALA A 68 15.41 11.33 -2.11
N LYS A 69 14.67 11.12 -3.22
CA LYS A 69 14.06 12.20 -4.00
C LYS A 69 13.00 12.99 -3.24
N LEU A 70 12.23 12.33 -2.38
CA LEU A 70 11.23 13.00 -1.53
C LEU A 70 11.92 13.99 -0.58
N LYS A 71 13.04 13.59 0.05
CA LYS A 71 13.83 14.47 0.92
C LYS A 71 14.41 15.67 0.18
N GLU A 72 14.85 15.49 -1.07
CA GLU A 72 15.36 16.58 -1.91
C GLU A 72 14.26 17.59 -2.28
N THR A 73 13.07 17.08 -2.63
CA THR A 73 11.98 17.91 -3.15
C THR A 73 11.10 18.52 -2.06
N SER A 74 10.99 17.88 -0.90
CA SER A 74 10.17 18.33 0.23
C SER A 74 10.91 18.14 1.57
N PRO A 75 11.98 18.90 1.86
CA PRO A 75 12.83 18.68 3.03
C PRO A 75 12.11 18.82 4.38
N SER A 76 11.04 19.62 4.41
CA SER A 76 10.24 19.88 5.60
C SER A 76 9.22 18.79 5.90
N GLN A 77 9.00 17.85 4.97
CA GLN A 77 8.04 16.76 5.15
C GLN A 77 8.72 15.56 5.81
N PRO A 78 8.13 14.95 6.85
CA PRO A 78 8.66 13.72 7.42
C PRO A 78 8.69 12.63 6.35
N SER A 79 9.82 11.94 6.25
CA SER A 79 9.95 10.81 5.33
C SER A 79 9.16 9.61 5.85
N PRO A 80 8.36 8.93 5.00
CA PRO A 80 7.71 7.70 5.40
C PRO A 80 8.73 6.67 5.88
N THR A 81 8.35 5.88 6.87
CA THR A 81 9.05 4.63 7.17
C THR A 81 8.61 3.55 6.18
N TYR A 82 9.39 2.49 6.02
CA TYR A 82 8.97 1.37 5.17
C TYR A 82 9.37 0.03 5.79
N SER A 83 8.60 -1.00 5.47
CA SER A 83 8.87 -2.38 5.87
C SER A 83 8.54 -3.34 4.73
N PRO A 84 9.09 -4.57 4.76
CA PRO A 84 8.73 -5.60 3.81
C PRO A 84 7.23 -5.91 3.86
N THR A 85 6.64 -6.17 2.69
CA THR A 85 5.30 -6.75 2.62
C THR A 85 5.29 -8.16 3.21
N PHE A 86 4.10 -8.57 3.65
CA PHE A 86 3.85 -9.92 4.11
C PHE A 86 4.00 -10.94 2.98
N ILE A 87 4.49 -12.13 3.31
CA ILE A 87 4.44 -13.31 2.43
C ILE A 87 3.25 -14.20 2.79
N PHE A 88 2.87 -15.11 1.89
CA PHE A 88 1.73 -16.00 2.09
C PHE A 88 1.77 -16.73 3.44
N ASP A 89 2.94 -17.31 3.75
CA ASP A 89 3.14 -18.08 4.97
C ASP A 89 2.97 -17.25 6.25
N GLU A 90 3.23 -15.95 6.19
CA GLU A 90 3.07 -15.04 7.34
C GLU A 90 1.60 -14.70 7.62
N ILE A 91 0.72 -14.77 6.61
CA ILE A 91 -0.70 -14.41 6.75
C ILE A 91 -1.57 -15.65 6.96
N PHE A 92 -1.25 -16.76 6.27
CA PHE A 92 -2.17 -17.90 6.13
C PHE A 92 -1.77 -19.14 6.91
N LEU A 93 -0.59 -19.19 7.52
CA LEU A 93 -0.23 -20.33 8.37
C LEU A 93 -0.91 -20.23 9.75
N PRO A 94 -1.38 -21.36 10.33
CA PRO A 94 -2.05 -21.38 11.63
C PRO A 94 -1.25 -20.75 12.78
N SER A 95 0.09 -20.79 12.69
CA SER A 95 0.99 -20.14 13.64
C SER A 95 0.79 -18.63 13.75
N PHE A 96 0.22 -17.99 12.73
CA PHE A 96 -0.10 -16.57 12.76
C PHE A 96 -1.26 -16.29 13.72
N GLU A 97 -2.33 -17.10 13.69
CA GLU A 97 -3.51 -16.92 14.54
C GLU A 97 -3.15 -17.06 16.03
N GLU A 98 -2.25 -18.00 16.35
CA GLU A 98 -1.73 -18.19 17.71
C GLU A 98 -0.87 -17.00 18.20
N ALA A 99 -0.28 -16.24 17.26
CA ALA A 99 0.59 -15.10 17.56
C ALA A 99 -0.18 -13.75 17.62
N LEU A 100 -1.48 -13.73 17.32
CA LEU A 100 -2.28 -12.51 17.32
C LEU A 100 -2.48 -11.98 18.75
N VAL A 101 -1.99 -10.76 19.00
CA VAL A 101 -2.20 -10.04 20.27
C VAL A 101 -3.64 -9.54 20.40
N LEU A 102 -4.30 -9.25 19.28
CA LEU A 102 -5.68 -8.79 19.20
C LEU A 102 -6.45 -9.70 18.26
N LYS A 103 -7.66 -10.10 18.65
CA LYS A 103 -8.55 -10.85 17.78
C LYS A 103 -9.13 -9.95 16.69
N PRO A 104 -9.46 -10.48 15.50
CA PRO A 104 -10.05 -9.68 14.42
C PRO A 104 -11.29 -8.89 14.83
N ASP A 105 -12.10 -9.43 15.74
CA ASP A 105 -13.33 -8.81 16.24
C ASP A 105 -13.07 -7.64 17.22
N GLU A 106 -11.84 -7.53 17.73
CA GLU A 106 -11.41 -6.50 18.68
C GLU A 106 -10.82 -5.27 17.96
N LEU A 107 -10.57 -5.35 16.65
CA LEU A 107 -10.11 -4.22 15.85
C LEU A 107 -11.24 -3.20 15.66
N PRO A 108 -11.11 -1.96 16.16
CA PRO A 108 -12.13 -0.94 15.98
C PRO A 108 -12.21 -0.55 14.50
N LEU A 109 -13.38 -0.74 13.90
CA LEU A 109 -13.72 -0.10 12.62
C LEU A 109 -14.48 1.18 12.94
N THR A 110 -13.81 2.32 12.81
CA THR A 110 -14.45 3.62 13.04
C THR A 110 -14.76 4.36 11.75
N THR A 111 -14.17 3.92 10.62
CA THR A 111 -14.46 4.39 9.27
C THR A 111 -15.96 4.42 8.97
N GLN A 112 -16.47 5.61 8.62
CA GLN A 112 -17.83 5.81 8.11
C GLN A 112 -17.87 5.72 6.58
N SER A 113 -19.07 5.53 6.00
CA SER A 113 -19.21 5.35 4.54
C SER A 113 -18.66 6.51 3.69
N ASN A 114 -18.61 7.74 4.24
CA ASN A 114 -18.05 8.90 3.53
C ASN A 114 -16.56 9.11 3.77
N ASP A 115 -15.94 8.38 4.69
CA ASP A 115 -14.54 8.56 4.99
C ASP A 115 -13.66 7.99 3.87
N PRO A 116 -12.53 8.66 3.56
CA PRO A 116 -11.61 8.19 2.54
C PRO A 116 -10.94 6.90 3.02
N VAL A 117 -11.03 5.84 2.22
CA VAL A 117 -10.43 4.53 2.53
C VAL A 117 -9.33 4.15 1.56
N LEU A 118 -9.34 4.75 0.38
CA LEU A 118 -8.45 4.39 -0.71
C LEU A 118 -8.03 5.63 -1.49
N TYR A 119 -6.72 5.78 -1.65
CA TYR A 119 -6.13 6.61 -2.69
C TYR A 119 -5.82 5.74 -3.91
N LEU A 120 -6.16 6.21 -5.10
CA LEU A 120 -5.74 5.62 -6.37
C LEU A 120 -4.88 6.61 -7.13
N HIS A 121 -3.99 6.14 -8.00
CA HIS A 121 -3.30 7.02 -8.95
C HIS A 121 -3.79 6.75 -10.38
N SER A 122 -4.01 7.82 -11.14
CA SER A 122 -4.19 7.71 -12.59
C SER A 122 -2.84 7.42 -13.24
N SER A 123 -2.77 6.62 -14.30
CA SER A 123 -1.51 6.47 -15.06
C SER A 123 -1.03 7.84 -15.53
N GLY A 124 0.22 8.18 -15.21
CA GLY A 124 0.87 9.37 -15.75
C GLY A 124 0.88 9.32 -17.28
N THR A 125 0.71 10.46 -17.93
CA THR A 125 1.01 10.59 -19.37
C THR A 125 2.48 11.00 -19.52
N PHE A 126 3.08 10.90 -20.71
CA PHE A 126 4.49 11.28 -20.95
C PHE A 126 4.88 12.66 -20.38
N TRP A 127 3.91 13.57 -20.21
CA TRP A 127 4.11 14.95 -19.78
C TRP A 127 3.74 15.23 -18.31
N HIS A 128 3.12 14.29 -17.58
CA HIS A 128 2.61 14.54 -16.23
C HIS A 128 2.72 13.33 -15.30
N TYR A 129 3.09 13.58 -14.05
CA TYR A 129 3.09 12.58 -12.99
C TYR A 129 1.68 12.02 -12.72
N PRO A 130 1.58 10.76 -12.24
CA PRO A 130 0.34 10.19 -11.71
C PRO A 130 -0.30 11.12 -10.66
N GLN A 131 -1.62 11.26 -10.68
CA GLN A 131 -2.34 12.08 -9.71
C GLN A 131 -3.06 11.18 -8.71
N ALA A 132 -2.92 11.49 -7.41
CA ALA A 132 -3.69 10.84 -6.36
C ALA A 132 -5.18 11.24 -6.43
N ILE A 133 -6.05 10.25 -6.33
CA ILE A 133 -7.51 10.34 -6.39
C ILE A 133 -8.06 9.72 -5.11
N VAL A 134 -8.83 10.49 -4.36
CA VAL A 134 -9.50 10.03 -3.12
C VAL A 134 -10.76 9.23 -3.46
N ARG A 135 -10.97 8.11 -2.78
CA ARG A 135 -12.20 7.32 -2.83
C ARG A 135 -12.73 7.07 -1.42
N SER A 136 -13.96 7.51 -1.20
CA SER A 136 -14.74 7.18 -0.01
C SER A 136 -15.40 5.80 -0.15
N CYS A 137 -15.75 5.19 0.97
CA CYS A 137 -16.30 3.84 1.06
C CYS A 137 -17.73 3.74 0.48
N HIS A 138 -17.85 3.69 -0.85
CA HIS A 138 -19.11 3.48 -1.58
C HIS A 138 -19.01 2.15 -2.32
N LEU A 139 -19.26 1.06 -1.60
CA LEU A 139 -19.17 -0.30 -2.13
C LEU A 139 -20.51 -0.68 -2.79
N VAL A 140 -20.58 -0.64 -4.12
CA VAL A 140 -21.69 -1.23 -4.89
C VAL A 140 -21.14 -2.46 -5.59
N PHE A 141 -21.43 -3.64 -5.05
CA PHE A 141 -21.26 -4.90 -5.75
C PHE A 141 -22.56 -5.20 -6.50
N ILE A 142 -22.53 -5.13 -7.82
CA ILE A 142 -23.53 -5.79 -8.67
C ILE A 142 -22.81 -7.03 -9.22
N TYR A 143 -23.26 -8.20 -8.80
CA TYR A 143 -22.92 -9.47 -9.43
C TYR A 143 -23.95 -9.82 -10.50
#